data_AF-A0A965J4X8-F1
#
_entry.id   AF-A0A965J4X8-F1
#
_cell.length_a   1.000
_cell.length_b   1.000
_cell.length_c   1.000
_cell.angle_alpha   90.00
_cell.angle_beta   90.00
_cell.angle_gamma   90.00
#
_symmetry.space_group_name_H-M   'P 1'
#
loop_
_entity.id
_entity.type
_entity.pdbx_description
1 polymer ?
#
loop_
_entity_poly.entity_id
_entity_poly.type
_entity_poly.pdbx_seq_one_letter_code
_entity_poly.pdbx_strand_id
1 'polypeptide(L)'
;MYQRPNAYEMRLQGLFNGITETEAHAIFNELALEAFVHQFEHNPVYKSWCELRGAHPSNVNTIEAIPFLPISIYKTKPVACFNVQNQLYFLSSQSSGEQASKHYIHEMAFYYRHLKRCFEYALGAVKSYNIIGLLPHYLERPHSSLIAMCRELMIQSGQQGNDFFINPDANFIKRLHQLQANGKPCIIFGVRFAFIEWAQHIDFGPNAILIETGGMKNRAPEMSREAFNVFALKHYKPAALYSEYG
;
A
#
# COMPACT_ATOMS: atom_id res chain seq x y z
N MET A 1 -3.02 -17.21 21.41
CA MET A 1 -2.37 -17.13 20.09
C MET A 1 -3.40 -17.64 19.08
N TYR A 2 -4.12 -16.75 18.40
CA TYR A 2 -5.18 -17.18 17.47
C TYR A 2 -4.52 -17.50 16.13
N GLN A 3 -4.55 -18.77 15.73
CA GLN A 3 -4.17 -19.19 14.39
C GLN A 3 -5.42 -19.08 13.51
N ARG A 4 -5.38 -18.25 12.47
CA ARG A 4 -6.41 -18.30 11.43
C ARG A 4 -6.43 -19.72 10.86
N PRO A 5 -7.61 -20.28 10.53
CA PRO A 5 -7.67 -21.61 9.95
C PRO A 5 -6.80 -21.67 8.68
N ASN A 6 -5.96 -22.71 8.54
CA ASN A 6 -5.15 -22.90 7.34
C ASN A 6 -5.99 -22.84 6.04
N ALA A 7 -7.26 -23.22 6.11
CA ALA A 7 -8.20 -23.16 4.99
C ALA A 7 -8.49 -21.73 4.49
N TYR A 8 -8.53 -20.72 5.36
CA TYR A 8 -8.77 -19.32 4.96
C TYR A 8 -7.57 -18.79 4.16
N GLU A 9 -6.36 -18.97 4.70
CA GLU A 9 -5.14 -18.49 4.06
C GLU A 9 -4.87 -19.21 2.73
N MET A 10 -5.17 -20.51 2.64
CA MET A 10 -5.07 -21.26 1.39
C MET A 10 -6.05 -20.75 0.32
N ARG A 11 -7.32 -20.48 0.68
CA ARG A 11 -8.29 -19.90 -0.27
C ARG A 11 -7.91 -18.48 -0.68
N LEU A 12 -7.41 -17.68 0.26
CA LEU A 12 -6.88 -16.34 -0.02
C LEU A 12 -5.66 -16.38 -0.96
N GLN A 13 -4.81 -17.40 -0.83
CA GLN A 13 -3.72 -17.65 -1.79
C GLN A 13 -4.25 -18.06 -3.16
N GLY A 14 -5.31 -18.86 -3.20
CA GLY A 14 -5.97 -19.30 -4.44
C GLY A 14 -6.39 -18.14 -5.34
N LEU A 15 -6.72 -16.97 -4.78
CA LEU A 15 -7.07 -15.76 -5.55
C LEU A 15 -5.94 -15.28 -6.49
N PHE A 16 -4.69 -15.69 -6.27
CA PHE A 16 -3.53 -15.28 -7.07
C PHE A 16 -3.09 -16.35 -8.10
N ASN A 17 -3.80 -17.47 -8.20
CA ASN A 17 -3.33 -18.67 -8.92
C ASN A 17 -4.05 -18.94 -10.26
N GLY A 18 -4.04 -17.96 -11.19
CA GLY A 18 -4.47 -18.20 -12.58
C GLY A 18 -5.93 -18.68 -12.72
N ILE A 19 -6.80 -18.26 -11.80
CA ILE A 19 -8.23 -18.55 -11.82
C ILE A 19 -8.97 -17.55 -12.71
N THR A 20 -10.16 -17.93 -13.16
CA THR A 20 -11.04 -17.02 -13.91
C THR A 20 -11.58 -15.90 -13.02
N GLU A 21 -12.00 -14.79 -13.63
CA GLU A 21 -12.62 -13.67 -12.90
C GLU A 21 -13.87 -14.10 -12.13
N THR A 22 -14.68 -15.00 -12.71
CA THR A 22 -15.88 -15.54 -12.06
C THR A 22 -15.54 -16.37 -10.83
N GLU A 23 -14.53 -17.23 -10.91
CA GLU A 23 -14.05 -18.02 -9.76
C GLU A 23 -13.46 -17.10 -8.67
N ALA A 24 -12.67 -16.10 -9.08
CA ALA A 24 -12.09 -15.12 -8.16
C ALA A 24 -13.20 -14.36 -7.40
N HIS A 25 -14.25 -13.93 -8.10
CA HIS A 25 -15.37 -13.22 -7.49
C HIS A 25 -16.14 -14.10 -6.49
N ALA A 26 -16.39 -15.37 -6.82
CA ALA A 26 -17.05 -16.30 -5.91
C ALA A 26 -16.22 -16.55 -4.64
N ILE A 27 -14.92 -16.86 -4.79
CA ILE A 27 -14.00 -17.08 -3.67
C ILE A 27 -13.88 -15.81 -2.81
N PHE A 28 -13.78 -14.64 -3.44
CA PHE A 28 -13.71 -13.37 -2.73
C PHE A 28 -14.96 -13.13 -1.88
N ASN A 29 -16.16 -13.36 -2.42
CA ASN A 29 -17.41 -13.15 -1.69
C ASN A 29 -17.53 -14.06 -0.46
N GLU A 30 -17.15 -15.34 -0.61
CA GLU A 30 -17.09 -16.27 0.52
C GLU A 30 -16.10 -15.82 1.59
N LEU A 31 -14.88 -15.44 1.19
CA LEU A 31 -13.84 -14.96 2.12
C LEU A 31 -14.22 -13.64 2.79
N ALA A 32 -14.93 -12.75 2.09
CA ALA A 32 -15.40 -11.48 2.63
C ALA A 32 -16.51 -11.68 3.67
N LEU A 33 -17.46 -12.57 3.41
CA LEU A 33 -18.49 -12.94 4.38
C LEU A 33 -17.89 -13.65 5.60
N GLU A 34 -16.94 -14.56 5.40
CA GLU A 34 -16.22 -15.20 6.51
C GLU A 34 -15.42 -14.18 7.35
N ALA A 35 -14.76 -13.22 6.68
CA ALA A 35 -14.08 -12.13 7.37
C ALA A 35 -15.06 -11.25 8.14
N PHE A 36 -16.25 -10.98 7.60
CA PHE A 36 -17.31 -10.24 8.29
C PHE A 36 -17.75 -10.96 9.57
N VAL A 37 -18.05 -12.27 9.51
CA VAL A 37 -18.43 -13.06 10.69
C VAL A 37 -17.31 -13.00 11.74
N HIS A 38 -16.07 -13.23 11.32
CA HIS A 38 -14.93 -13.17 12.24
C HIS A 38 -14.78 -11.80 12.91
N GLN A 39 -14.91 -10.71 12.14
CA GLN A 39 -14.87 -9.34 12.67
C GLN A 39 -16.04 -9.07 13.63
N PHE A 40 -17.26 -9.50 13.30
CA PHE A 40 -18.41 -9.34 14.18
C PHE A 40 -18.21 -10.06 15.52
N GLU A 41 -17.62 -11.26 15.51
CA GLU A 41 -17.40 -12.05 16.71
C GLU A 41 -16.24 -11.55 17.57
N HIS A 42 -15.15 -11.08 16.95
CA HIS A 42 -13.86 -10.87 17.64
C HIS A 42 -13.41 -9.42 17.71
N ASN A 43 -14.03 -8.48 16.99
CA ASN A 43 -13.71 -7.05 17.04
C ASN A 43 -14.79 -6.30 17.82
N PRO A 44 -14.57 -5.93 19.10
CA PRO A 44 -15.60 -5.30 19.92
C PRO A 44 -16.13 -3.99 19.33
N VAL A 45 -15.27 -3.22 18.67
CA VAL A 45 -15.66 -1.93 18.07
C VAL A 45 -16.56 -2.16 16.86
N TYR A 46 -16.19 -3.09 15.99
CA TYR A 46 -16.98 -3.40 14.80
C TYR A 46 -18.29 -4.13 15.15
N LYS A 47 -18.27 -5.02 16.15
CA LYS A 47 -19.46 -5.68 16.69
C LYS A 47 -20.52 -4.67 17.13
N SER A 48 -20.14 -3.74 18.01
CA SER A 48 -21.08 -2.70 18.48
C SER A 48 -21.61 -1.83 17.35
N TRP A 49 -20.78 -1.53 16.34
CA TRP A 49 -21.23 -0.81 15.14
C TRP A 49 -22.27 -1.62 14.36
N CYS A 50 -22.03 -2.91 14.13
CA CYS A 50 -22.95 -3.79 13.41
C CYS A 50 -24.29 -3.95 14.14
N GLU A 51 -24.26 -4.13 15.47
CA GLU A 51 -25.45 -4.23 16.32
C GLU A 51 -26.31 -2.95 16.23
N LEU A 52 -25.70 -1.76 16.28
CA LEU A 52 -26.40 -0.48 16.09
C LEU A 52 -27.03 -0.34 14.70
N ARG A 53 -26.48 -1.02 13.70
CA ARG A 53 -26.98 -1.02 12.32
C ARG A 53 -27.97 -2.16 12.05
N GLY A 54 -28.25 -3.03 13.03
CA GLY A 54 -29.08 -4.23 12.85
C GLY A 54 -28.47 -5.29 11.94
N ALA A 55 -27.15 -5.22 11.71
CA ALA A 55 -26.42 -6.14 10.86
C ALA A 55 -25.83 -7.27 11.70
N HIS A 56 -26.30 -8.50 11.49
CA HIS A 56 -25.86 -9.69 12.19
C HIS A 56 -25.40 -10.77 11.19
N PRO A 57 -24.49 -11.67 11.57
CA PRO A 57 -24.11 -12.83 10.75
C PRO A 57 -25.30 -13.65 10.22
N SER A 58 -26.44 -13.65 10.91
CA SER A 58 -27.65 -14.35 10.48
C SER A 58 -28.44 -13.66 9.37
N ASN A 59 -28.21 -12.37 9.11
CA ASN A 59 -28.98 -11.59 8.14
C ASN A 59 -28.13 -10.89 7.06
N VAL A 60 -26.80 -10.87 7.20
CA VAL A 60 -25.85 -10.38 6.19
C VAL A 60 -25.35 -11.56 5.36
N ASN A 61 -25.98 -11.78 4.21
CA ASN A 61 -25.69 -12.90 3.30
C ASN A 61 -24.99 -12.48 1.99
N THR A 62 -24.77 -11.18 1.78
CA THR A 62 -24.06 -10.65 0.61
C THR A 62 -23.04 -9.60 1.04
N ILE A 63 -22.03 -9.35 0.21
CA ILE A 63 -20.96 -8.41 0.55
C ILE A 63 -21.46 -6.97 0.65
N GLU A 64 -22.50 -6.62 -0.12
CA GLU A 64 -23.10 -5.29 -0.15
C GLU A 64 -23.89 -4.98 1.14
N ALA A 65 -24.32 -6.02 1.85
CA ALA A 65 -25.00 -5.90 3.12
C ALA A 65 -24.03 -5.70 4.30
N ILE A 66 -22.70 -5.85 4.10
CA ILE A 66 -21.70 -5.65 5.14
C ILE A 66 -21.63 -4.15 5.49
N PRO A 67 -21.86 -3.76 6.76
CA PRO A 67 -21.87 -2.35 7.14
C PRO A 67 -20.45 -1.77 7.09
N PHE A 68 -20.29 -0.66 6.37
CA PHE A 68 -19.05 0.11 6.36
C PHE A 68 -18.81 0.77 7.71
N LEU A 69 -17.57 0.70 8.21
CA LEU A 69 -17.16 1.33 9.46
C LEU A 69 -16.61 2.75 9.17
N PRO A 70 -17.18 3.81 9.77
CA PRO A 70 -16.67 5.17 9.58
C PRO A 70 -15.18 5.33 9.92
N ILE A 71 -14.44 6.01 9.04
CA ILE A 71 -13.00 6.23 9.22
C ILE A 71 -12.65 6.97 10.52
N SER A 72 -13.55 7.84 11.01
CA SER A 72 -13.39 8.58 12.27
C SER A 72 -13.27 7.67 13.50
N ILE A 73 -13.81 6.45 13.44
CA ILE A 73 -13.70 5.48 14.54
C ILE A 73 -12.25 5.02 14.72
N TYR A 74 -11.49 4.85 13.63
CA TYR A 74 -10.08 4.49 13.68
C TYR A 74 -9.18 5.57 14.31
N LYS A 75 -9.66 6.82 14.40
CA LYS A 75 -8.96 7.91 15.10
C LYS A 75 -9.10 7.76 16.62
N THR A 76 -10.20 7.18 17.10
CA THR A 76 -10.58 7.23 18.52
C THR A 76 -10.66 5.87 19.21
N LYS A 77 -10.76 4.77 18.46
CA LYS A 77 -10.95 3.41 18.96
C LYS A 77 -9.94 2.43 18.36
N PRO A 78 -9.47 1.44 19.13
CA PRO A 78 -8.65 0.35 18.60
C PRO A 78 -9.53 -0.66 17.85
N VAL A 79 -9.60 -0.52 16.53
CA VAL A 79 -10.33 -1.46 15.65
C VAL A 79 -9.45 -2.68 15.39
N ALA A 80 -9.65 -3.77 16.15
CA ALA A 80 -8.84 -4.98 16.06
C ALA A 80 -9.59 -6.22 16.59
N CYS A 81 -9.21 -7.41 16.07
CA CYS A 81 -9.67 -8.72 16.57
C CYS A 81 -8.70 -9.36 17.60
N PHE A 82 -7.76 -8.58 18.13
CA PHE A 82 -6.67 -9.05 18.98
C PHE A 82 -6.33 -7.99 20.03
N ASN A 83 -5.62 -8.38 21.09
CA ASN A 83 -5.15 -7.42 22.09
C ASN A 83 -4.09 -6.49 21.46
N VAL A 84 -4.41 -5.19 21.43
CA VAL A 84 -3.56 -4.15 20.84
C VAL A 84 -2.44 -3.66 21.76
N GLN A 85 -2.39 -4.11 23.02
CA GLN A 85 -1.31 -3.77 23.94
C GLN A 85 0.03 -4.22 23.36
N ASN A 86 0.99 -3.28 23.30
CA ASN A 86 2.32 -3.46 22.72
C ASN A 86 2.34 -3.91 21.25
N GLN A 87 1.22 -3.77 20.53
CA GLN A 87 1.17 -4.09 19.10
C GLN A 87 1.63 -2.91 18.25
N LEU A 88 2.25 -3.24 17.12
CA LEU A 88 2.62 -2.27 16.11
C LEU A 88 1.38 -1.70 15.44
N TYR A 89 1.47 -0.45 15.01
CA TYR A 89 0.43 0.21 14.24
C TYR A 89 1.04 1.15 13.20
N PHE A 90 0.29 1.36 12.11
CA PHE A 90 0.54 2.43 11.16
C PHE A 90 -0.40 3.61 11.41
N LEU A 91 0.06 4.79 11.02
CA LEU A 91 -0.71 6.03 11.07
C LEU A 91 -1.11 6.46 9.66
N SER A 92 -2.33 6.93 9.50
CA SER A 92 -2.76 7.60 8.27
C SER A 92 -2.02 8.93 8.06
N SER A 93 -1.93 9.40 6.82
CA SER A 93 -1.46 10.76 6.53
C SER A 93 -2.40 11.81 7.13
N GLN A 94 -1.84 12.91 7.65
CA GLN A 94 -2.58 13.99 8.31
C GLN A 94 -2.50 15.29 7.50
N SER A 95 -3.61 16.04 7.46
CA SER A 95 -3.61 17.50 7.35
C SER A 95 -3.26 18.10 8.71
N SER A 96 -2.65 19.29 8.73
CA SER A 96 -2.23 19.96 9.96
C SER A 96 -3.41 20.15 10.92
N GLY A 97 -3.30 19.58 12.14
CA GLY A 97 -4.28 19.76 13.22
C GLY A 97 -5.22 18.58 13.49
N GLU A 98 -5.25 17.53 12.64
CA GLU A 98 -6.12 16.37 12.84
C GLU A 98 -5.43 15.18 13.52
N GLN A 99 -6.18 14.44 14.35
CA GLN A 99 -5.75 13.14 14.88
C GLN A 99 -5.72 12.08 13.76
N ALA A 100 -4.58 11.40 13.59
CA ALA A 100 -4.43 10.31 12.63
C ALA A 100 -5.22 9.07 13.04
N SER A 101 -5.71 8.34 12.03
CA SER A 101 -6.22 6.99 12.23
C SER A 101 -5.08 6.04 12.58
N LYS A 102 -5.33 5.14 13.53
CA LYS A 102 -4.40 4.06 13.91
C LYS A 102 -4.86 2.75 13.31
N HIS A 103 -3.98 2.09 12.57
CA HIS A 103 -4.20 0.76 12.00
C HIS A 103 -3.28 -0.23 12.70
N TYR A 104 -3.84 -0.99 13.63
CA TYR A 104 -3.08 -1.99 14.39
C TYR A 104 -2.78 -3.22 13.54
N ILE A 105 -1.58 -3.76 13.73
CA ILE A 105 -1.05 -4.87 12.95
C ILE A 105 -0.90 -6.06 13.88
N HIS A 106 -1.59 -7.16 13.55
CA HIS A 106 -1.51 -8.40 14.33
C HIS A 106 -0.10 -9.02 14.29
N GLU A 107 0.47 -9.08 13.09
CA GLU A 107 1.79 -9.69 12.86
C GLU A 107 2.43 -9.08 11.61
N MET A 108 3.64 -8.53 11.75
CA MET A 108 4.36 -7.92 10.62
C MET A 108 4.76 -8.94 9.55
N ALA A 109 5.12 -10.16 9.94
CA ALA A 109 5.46 -11.21 8.99
C ALA A 109 4.27 -11.56 8.08
N PHE A 110 3.04 -11.57 8.63
CA PHE A 110 1.84 -11.71 7.82
C PHE A 110 1.71 -10.55 6.82
N TYR A 111 1.81 -9.30 7.30
CA TYR A 111 1.74 -8.10 6.45
C TYR A 111 2.76 -8.15 5.30
N TYR A 112 4.02 -8.49 5.58
CA TYR A 112 5.09 -8.57 4.57
C TYR A 112 4.93 -9.73 3.58
N ARG A 113 4.39 -10.88 4.01
CA ARG A 113 4.04 -11.97 3.09
C ARG A 113 2.96 -11.55 2.10
N HIS A 114 1.93 -10.81 2.56
CA HIS A 114 0.88 -10.31 1.68
C HIS A 114 1.36 -9.18 0.77
N LEU A 115 2.18 -8.26 1.29
CA LEU A 115 2.85 -7.26 0.47
C LEU A 115 3.59 -7.90 -0.71
N LYS A 116 4.44 -8.90 -0.43
CA LYS A 116 5.19 -9.62 -1.45
C LYS A 116 4.25 -10.26 -2.49
N ARG A 117 3.21 -10.95 -2.02
CA ARG A 117 2.26 -11.65 -2.89
C ARG A 117 1.53 -10.69 -3.83
N CYS A 118 0.98 -9.60 -3.29
CA CYS A 118 0.30 -8.59 -4.10
C CYS A 118 1.25 -7.90 -5.07
N PHE A 119 2.46 -7.58 -4.63
CA PHE A 119 3.49 -7.00 -5.49
C PHE A 119 3.83 -7.94 -6.65
N GLU A 120 4.13 -9.21 -6.36
CA GLU A 120 4.57 -10.16 -7.39
C GLU A 120 3.44 -10.56 -8.34
N TYR A 121 2.20 -10.52 -7.88
CA TYR A 121 1.04 -10.66 -8.75
C TYR A 121 0.93 -9.49 -9.74
N ALA A 122 1.12 -8.25 -9.28
CA ALA A 122 0.94 -7.06 -10.11
C ALA A 122 2.14 -6.76 -11.02
N LEU A 123 3.36 -6.95 -10.52
CA LEU A 123 4.59 -6.51 -11.16
C LEU A 123 5.57 -7.64 -11.42
N GLY A 124 5.30 -8.87 -11.00
CA GLY A 124 6.25 -9.98 -11.12
C GLY A 124 7.32 -9.99 -10.00
N ALA A 125 8.27 -10.91 -10.10
CA ALA A 125 9.21 -11.21 -9.02
C ALA A 125 9.94 -9.97 -8.48
N VAL A 126 9.84 -9.70 -7.17
CA VAL A 126 10.44 -8.51 -6.53
C VAL A 126 11.95 -8.43 -6.73
N LYS A 127 12.62 -9.58 -6.85
CA LYS A 127 14.05 -9.70 -7.15
C LYS A 127 14.46 -9.14 -8.50
N SER A 128 13.52 -8.94 -9.43
CA SER A 128 13.79 -8.39 -10.76
C SER A 128 13.98 -6.87 -10.75
N TYR A 129 13.69 -6.19 -9.63
CA TYR A 129 13.62 -4.73 -9.55
C TYR A 129 14.65 -4.16 -8.58
N ASN A 130 15.27 -3.05 -8.95
CA ASN A 130 15.79 -2.12 -7.95
C ASN A 130 14.61 -1.32 -7.39
N ILE A 131 14.59 -1.08 -6.09
CA ILE A 131 13.52 -0.37 -5.39
C ILE A 131 14.11 0.92 -4.82
N ILE A 132 13.57 2.05 -5.26
CA ILE A 132 13.93 3.38 -4.75
C ILE A 132 12.73 3.99 -4.06
N GLY A 133 12.92 4.43 -2.82
CA GLY A 133 11.96 5.27 -2.09
C GLY A 133 12.39 6.74 -2.15
N LEU A 134 11.80 7.50 -3.05
CA LEU A 134 12.04 8.94 -3.19
C LEU A 134 10.97 9.72 -2.39
N LEU A 135 11.09 9.67 -1.06
CA LEU A 135 10.03 9.98 -0.12
C LEU A 135 10.45 11.09 0.87
N PRO A 136 10.38 12.38 0.46
CA PRO A 136 10.74 13.50 1.32
C PRO A 136 9.90 13.53 2.59
N HIS A 137 10.55 13.75 3.74
CA HIS A 137 9.92 13.86 5.06
C HIS A 137 9.20 12.60 5.58
N TYR A 138 9.41 11.43 4.97
CA TYR A 138 8.85 10.17 5.43
C TYR A 138 9.83 9.31 6.24
N LEU A 139 11.14 9.45 6.04
CA LEU A 139 12.13 8.61 6.73
C LEU A 139 12.08 8.75 8.27
N GLU A 140 11.64 9.90 8.75
CA GLU A 140 11.49 10.20 10.18
C GLU A 140 10.14 9.75 10.76
N ARG A 141 9.27 9.10 9.96
CA ARG A 141 7.93 8.68 10.38
C ARG A 141 7.92 7.18 10.70
N PRO A 142 8.15 6.77 11.97
CA PRO A 142 8.27 5.36 12.35
C PRO A 142 6.99 4.53 12.11
N HIS A 143 5.83 5.19 12.00
CA HIS A 143 4.53 4.55 11.78
C HIS A 143 4.02 4.67 10.33
N SER A 144 4.89 4.91 9.35
CA SER A 144 4.52 4.95 7.94
C SER A 144 4.49 3.55 7.33
N SER A 145 3.32 3.09 6.88
CA SER A 145 3.16 1.84 6.13
C SER A 145 3.98 1.85 4.84
N LEU A 146 3.98 2.98 4.12
CA LEU A 146 4.74 3.14 2.88
C LEU A 146 6.25 2.93 3.09
N ILE A 147 6.82 3.49 4.17
CA ILE A 147 8.24 3.27 4.49
C ILE A 147 8.51 1.82 4.86
N ALA A 148 7.63 1.19 5.64
CA ALA A 148 7.76 -0.23 5.97
C ALA A 148 7.70 -1.10 4.70
N MET A 149 6.77 -0.81 3.78
CA MET A 149 6.64 -1.50 2.50
C MET A 149 7.88 -1.33 1.63
N CYS A 150 8.36 -0.10 1.43
CA CYS A 150 9.54 0.15 0.61
C CYS A 150 10.78 -0.56 1.20
N ARG A 151 10.99 -0.49 2.52
CA ARG A 151 12.10 -1.18 3.19
C ARG A 151 12.04 -2.69 2.98
N GLU A 152 10.86 -3.28 3.19
CA GLU A 152 10.67 -4.71 3.01
C GLU A 152 10.91 -5.13 1.55
N LEU A 153 10.38 -4.38 0.58
CA LEU A 153 10.61 -4.64 -0.84
C LEU A 153 12.09 -4.53 -1.20
N MET A 154 12.83 -3.56 -0.64
CA MET A 154 14.28 -3.45 -0.83
C MET A 154 15.02 -4.69 -0.28
N ILE A 155 14.63 -5.16 0.92
CA ILE A 155 15.21 -6.37 1.51
C ILE A 155 14.94 -7.60 0.62
N GLN A 156 13.69 -7.77 0.19
CA GLN A 156 13.29 -8.93 -0.62
C GLN A 156 13.85 -8.90 -2.04
N SER A 157 13.99 -7.71 -2.62
CA SER A 157 14.64 -7.48 -3.91
C SER A 157 16.12 -7.90 -3.87
N GLY A 158 16.82 -7.52 -2.80
CA GLY A 158 18.25 -7.84 -2.60
C GLY A 158 19.19 -7.17 -3.61
N GLN A 159 18.71 -6.21 -4.42
CA GLN A 159 19.54 -5.49 -5.38
C GLN A 159 20.40 -4.42 -4.69
N GLN A 160 21.65 -4.26 -5.13
CA GLN A 160 22.58 -3.25 -4.60
C GLN A 160 22.19 -1.81 -4.96
N GLY A 161 21.25 -1.63 -5.89
CA GLY A 161 20.73 -0.33 -6.29
C GLY A 161 19.60 0.21 -5.42
N ASN A 162 19.13 -0.58 -4.46
CA ASN A 162 18.05 -0.22 -3.55
C ASN A 162 18.49 0.90 -2.61
N ASP A 163 17.66 1.95 -2.49
CA ASP A 163 17.97 3.06 -1.57
C ASP A 163 16.79 3.99 -1.30
N PHE A 164 16.92 4.82 -0.26
CA PHE A 164 16.02 5.93 -0.01
C PHE A 164 16.68 7.27 -0.30
N PHE A 165 15.93 8.16 -0.92
CA PHE A 165 16.37 9.52 -1.19
C PHE A 165 15.34 10.52 -0.67
N ILE A 166 15.81 11.57 -0.01
CA ILE A 166 14.96 12.65 0.50
C ILE A 166 14.68 13.66 -0.61
N ASN A 167 15.66 13.84 -1.49
CA ASN A 167 15.62 14.72 -2.64
C ASN A 167 16.52 14.12 -3.74
N PRO A 168 16.36 14.55 -4.99
CA PRO A 168 17.20 14.11 -6.09
C PRO A 168 18.51 14.87 -6.13
N ASP A 169 19.33 14.66 -5.11
CA ASP A 169 20.66 15.22 -5.05
C ASP A 169 21.60 14.54 -6.07
N ALA A 170 22.88 14.95 -6.06
CA ALA A 170 23.90 14.36 -6.91
C ALA A 170 24.05 12.84 -6.69
N ASN A 171 23.77 12.32 -5.49
CA ASN A 171 23.84 10.89 -5.20
C ASN A 171 22.70 10.14 -5.86
N PHE A 172 21.48 10.68 -5.80
CA PHE A 172 20.32 10.14 -6.51
C PHE A 172 20.57 10.09 -8.01
N ILE A 173 21.02 11.19 -8.61
CA ILE A 173 21.30 11.27 -10.05
C ILE A 173 22.37 10.24 -10.45
N LYS A 174 23.44 10.14 -9.65
CA LYS A 174 24.49 9.14 -9.87
C LYS A 174 23.93 7.71 -9.80
N ARG A 175 23.09 7.42 -8.81
CA ARG A 175 22.44 6.10 -8.67
C ARG A 175 21.54 5.80 -9.86
N LEU A 176 20.73 6.76 -10.27
CA LEU A 176 19.82 6.64 -11.40
C LEU A 176 20.58 6.33 -12.70
N HIS A 177 21.66 7.06 -13.00
CA HIS A 177 22.49 6.81 -14.17
C HIS A 177 23.13 5.41 -14.15
N GLN A 178 23.58 4.94 -12.98
CA GLN A 178 24.10 3.57 -12.84
C GLN A 178 23.04 2.51 -13.14
N LEU A 179 21.81 2.72 -12.65
CA LEU A 179 20.70 1.81 -12.89
C LEU A 179 20.28 1.78 -14.36
N GLN A 180 20.22 2.95 -14.99
CA GLN A 180 19.94 3.09 -16.42
C GLN A 180 21.00 2.37 -17.26
N ALA A 181 22.29 2.60 -16.99
CA ALA A 181 23.39 1.98 -17.72
C ALA A 181 23.39 0.44 -17.60
N ASN A 182 22.97 -0.09 -16.45
CA ASN A 182 22.88 -1.53 -16.21
C ASN A 182 21.64 -2.19 -16.83
N GLY A 183 20.72 -1.41 -17.40
CA GLY A 183 19.52 -1.92 -18.08
C GLY A 183 18.48 -2.60 -17.17
N LYS A 184 18.72 -2.67 -15.86
CA LYS A 184 17.81 -3.35 -14.92
C LYS A 184 16.60 -2.45 -14.61
N PRO A 185 15.38 -3.01 -14.56
CA PRO A 185 14.20 -2.28 -14.13
C PRO A 185 14.38 -1.66 -12.74
N CYS A 186 13.89 -0.43 -12.57
CA CYS A 186 13.90 0.30 -11.31
C CYS A 186 12.51 0.81 -10.99
N ILE A 187 11.97 0.45 -9.83
CA ILE A 187 10.72 1.02 -9.32
C ILE A 187 11.07 2.20 -8.42
N ILE A 188 10.45 3.34 -8.68
CA ILE A 188 10.63 4.57 -7.91
C ILE A 188 9.28 4.94 -7.28
N PHE A 189 9.19 4.76 -5.97
CA PHE A 189 8.06 5.25 -5.17
C PHE A 189 8.29 6.73 -4.88
N GLY A 190 7.32 7.58 -5.21
CA GLY A 190 7.44 9.02 -4.98
C GLY A 190 6.10 9.71 -4.83
N VAL A 191 6.13 10.89 -4.20
CA VAL A 191 4.97 11.76 -4.03
C VAL A 191 4.82 12.72 -5.22
N ARG A 192 3.58 13.02 -5.62
CA ARG A 192 3.27 13.76 -6.85
C ARG A 192 3.97 15.10 -6.97
N PHE A 193 3.92 15.94 -5.92
CA PHE A 193 4.56 17.26 -5.97
C PHE A 193 6.06 17.16 -6.25
N ALA A 194 6.69 16.13 -5.70
CA ALA A 194 8.13 15.96 -5.79
C ALA A 194 8.52 15.53 -7.21
N PHE A 195 7.76 14.62 -7.83
CA PHE A 195 7.91 14.38 -9.27
C PHE A 195 7.76 15.69 -10.07
N ILE A 196 6.71 16.46 -9.87
CA ILE A 196 6.53 17.72 -10.63
C ILE A 196 7.71 18.69 -10.46
N GLU A 197 8.16 18.92 -9.23
CA GLU A 197 9.28 19.81 -8.90
C GLU A 197 10.59 19.35 -9.59
N TRP A 198 10.82 18.05 -9.62
CA TRP A 198 12.11 17.50 -10.05
C TRP A 198 12.19 17.16 -11.53
N ALA A 199 11.07 17.16 -12.26
CA ALA A 199 11.05 16.98 -13.71
C ALA A 199 11.90 18.01 -14.48
N GLN A 200 12.21 19.15 -13.85
CA GLN A 200 13.08 20.18 -14.42
C GLN A 200 14.56 19.77 -14.44
N HIS A 201 14.94 18.77 -13.65
CA HIS A 201 16.34 18.44 -13.37
C HIS A 201 16.70 16.98 -13.65
N ILE A 202 15.72 16.12 -13.94
CA ILE A 202 15.91 14.68 -13.98
C ILE A 202 15.12 14.04 -15.11
N ASP A 203 15.77 13.13 -15.81
CA ASP A 203 15.12 12.12 -16.65
C ASP A 203 15.28 10.74 -16.01
N PHE A 204 14.18 10.14 -15.55
CA PHE A 204 14.20 8.79 -14.96
C PHE A 204 14.46 7.69 -16.01
N GLY A 205 14.21 7.98 -17.29
CA GLY A 205 14.50 7.10 -18.41
C GLY A 205 13.57 5.89 -18.53
N PRO A 206 13.72 5.12 -19.63
CA PRO A 206 12.77 4.10 -20.03
C PRO A 206 12.77 2.84 -19.16
N ASN A 207 13.77 2.66 -18.29
CA ASN A 207 13.84 1.50 -17.38
C ASN A 207 13.14 1.77 -16.04
N ALA A 208 12.67 3.00 -15.82
CA ALA A 208 11.98 3.38 -14.60
C ALA A 208 10.49 3.01 -14.64
N ILE A 209 10.00 2.47 -13.55
CA ILE A 209 8.60 2.28 -13.24
C ILE A 209 8.28 3.25 -12.10
N LEU A 210 7.41 4.22 -12.35
CA LEU A 210 7.06 5.21 -11.34
C LEU A 210 5.80 4.76 -10.61
N ILE A 211 5.84 4.78 -9.27
CA ILE A 211 4.67 4.54 -8.43
C ILE A 211 4.41 5.81 -7.62
N GLU A 212 3.33 6.50 -7.97
CA GLU A 212 2.88 7.72 -7.31
C GLU A 212 2.07 7.37 -6.04
N THR A 213 2.55 7.81 -4.88
CA THR A 213 1.99 7.44 -3.55
C THR A 213 1.19 8.58 -2.91
N GLY A 214 0.61 9.47 -3.72
CA GLY A 214 -0.27 10.56 -3.28
C GLY A 214 0.40 11.92 -3.02
N GLY A 215 -0.45 12.96 -3.06
CA GLY A 215 -0.28 14.23 -2.34
C GLY A 215 0.41 15.39 -3.08
N MET A 216 -0.25 16.55 -3.10
CA MET A 216 0.34 17.87 -3.39
C MET A 216 0.81 18.62 -2.12
N LYS A 217 0.48 18.09 -0.92
CA LYS A 217 0.82 18.61 0.43
C LYS A 217 0.86 20.15 0.51
N ASN A 218 -0.19 20.83 0.00
CA ASN A 218 -0.35 22.29 0.00
C ASN A 218 0.73 23.09 -0.75
N ARG A 219 1.52 22.48 -1.64
CA ARG A 219 2.69 23.14 -2.28
C ARG A 219 2.54 23.53 -3.75
N ALA A 220 1.44 23.20 -4.42
CA ALA A 220 1.13 23.67 -5.78
C ALA A 220 -0.36 23.48 -6.10
N PRO A 221 -0.93 24.16 -7.12
CA PRO A 221 -2.32 23.97 -7.53
C PRO A 221 -2.58 22.49 -7.85
N GLU A 222 -3.71 21.94 -7.38
CA GLU A 222 -4.03 20.52 -7.56
C GLU A 222 -3.97 20.13 -9.04
N MET A 223 -2.92 19.39 -9.41
CA MET A 223 -2.86 18.73 -10.70
C MET A 223 -3.68 17.44 -10.61
N SER A 224 -4.68 17.32 -11.48
CA SER A 224 -5.45 16.08 -11.60
C SER A 224 -4.53 14.90 -11.93
N ARG A 225 -4.97 13.68 -11.61
CA ARG A 225 -4.20 12.47 -11.91
C ARG A 225 -3.94 12.34 -13.41
N GLU A 226 -4.95 12.62 -14.23
CA GLU A 226 -4.88 12.56 -15.68
C GLU A 226 -3.84 13.56 -16.21
N ALA A 227 -3.84 14.78 -15.68
CA ALA A 227 -2.83 15.78 -16.02
C ALA A 227 -1.43 15.37 -15.58
N PHE A 228 -1.29 14.77 -14.39
CA PHE A 228 -0.01 14.25 -13.91
C PHE A 228 0.50 13.09 -14.78
N ASN A 229 -0.37 12.17 -15.20
CA ASN A 229 0.02 11.06 -16.06
C ASN A 229 0.55 11.58 -17.41
N VAL A 230 -0.15 12.53 -18.03
CA VAL A 230 0.31 13.18 -19.27
C VAL A 230 1.66 13.87 -19.06
N PHE A 231 1.81 14.59 -17.95
CA PHE A 231 3.06 15.24 -17.58
C PHE A 231 4.21 14.22 -17.42
N ALA A 232 4.03 13.20 -16.57
CA ALA A 232 5.06 12.22 -16.26
C ALA A 232 5.49 11.42 -17.49
N LEU A 233 4.54 11.00 -18.34
CA LEU A 233 4.86 10.31 -19.60
C LEU A 233 5.66 11.20 -20.56
N LYS A 234 5.31 12.50 -20.65
CA LYS A 234 6.01 13.46 -21.50
C LYS A 234 7.42 13.74 -20.99
N HIS A 235 7.60 13.93 -19.69
CA HIS A 235 8.86 14.40 -19.09
C HIS A 235 9.84 13.27 -18.79
N TYR A 236 9.37 12.11 -18.33
CA TYR A 236 10.24 11.03 -17.85
C TYR A 236 10.30 9.81 -18.77
N LYS A 237 9.32 9.65 -19.66
CA LYS A 237 9.18 8.51 -20.57
C LYS A 237 9.41 7.16 -19.85
N PRO A 238 8.77 6.91 -18.70
CA PRO A 238 9.00 5.71 -17.91
C PRO A 238 8.46 4.47 -18.66
N ALA A 239 8.94 3.28 -18.31
CA ALA A 239 8.37 2.02 -18.79
C ALA A 239 6.89 1.89 -18.38
N ALA A 240 6.57 2.31 -17.15
CA ALA A 240 5.22 2.30 -16.63
C ALA A 240 5.04 3.38 -15.55
N LEU A 241 3.79 3.81 -15.39
CA LEU A 241 3.36 4.74 -14.35
C LEU A 241 2.13 4.16 -13.66
N TYR A 242 2.22 3.97 -12.34
CA TYR A 242 1.14 3.51 -11.48
C TYR A 242 0.82 4.57 -10.43
N SER A 243 -0.42 4.59 -9.94
CA SER A 243 -0.81 5.33 -8.75
C SER A 243 -1.22 4.36 -7.66
N GLU A 244 -0.85 4.64 -6.41
CA GLU A 244 -1.31 3.90 -5.24
C GLU A 244 -2.83 4.04 -5.03
N TYR A 245 -3.42 5.16 -5.47
CA TYR A 245 -4.83 5.49 -5.21
C TYR A 245 -5.77 5.23 -6.39
N GLY A 246 -5.39 4.30 -7.28
CA GLY A 246 -6.14 3.93 -8.49
C GLY A 246 -5.77 4.77 -9.70
#